data_AF-A0A2N0ZNZ8-F1
#
_entry.id   AF-A0A2N0ZNZ8-F1
#
_cell.length_a   1.000
_cell.length_b   1.000
_cell.length_c   1.000
_cell.angle_alpha   90.00
_cell.angle_beta   90.00
_cell.angle_gamma   90.00
#
_symmetry.space_group_name_H-M   'P 1'
#
loop_
_entity.id
_entity.type
_entity.pdbx_description
1 polymer ?
#
loop_
_entity_poly.entity_id
_entity_poly.type
_entity_poly.pdbx_seq_one_letter_code
_entity_poly.pdbx_strand_id
1 'polypeptide(L)'
;MITTSTESHDEDISDDNKQLRQITKELVRLFGEWQLNFGNKVKARDYPIQKAILWAKVIMHLQPTSEQWQQARQRSIFEEWPPSSARDLLALADVGKQDYPDSRKAYMDAAQQKYAHAVVYETAKRVGFEDMKCEEEDVTYPCWQQIYQKVCQEHHNGATFVLPKSQQIAYEHTPMSNNSPMAATVDTFLRDFGSPTM
;
A
#
# COMPACT_ATOMS: atom_id res chain seq x y z
N MET A 1 -14.56 51.68 -31.16
CA MET A 1 -15.14 51.04 -29.96
C MET A 1 -14.46 49.70 -29.78
N ILE A 2 -13.59 49.57 -28.78
CA ILE A 2 -13.17 48.26 -28.27
C ILE A 2 -13.19 48.39 -26.76
N THR A 3 -14.23 47.84 -26.13
CA THR A 3 -14.37 47.75 -24.69
C THR A 3 -13.54 46.57 -24.19
N THR A 4 -12.75 46.84 -23.17
CA THR A 4 -11.92 45.94 -22.37
C THR A 4 -12.72 44.79 -21.77
N SER A 5 -12.27 43.54 -21.94
CA SER A 5 -12.69 42.41 -21.11
C SER A 5 -11.63 42.19 -20.03
N THR A 6 -11.97 42.61 -18.81
CA THR A 6 -11.19 42.40 -17.59
C THR A 6 -12.16 41.84 -16.55
N GLU A 7 -12.59 40.60 -16.73
CA GLU A 7 -13.58 39.96 -15.85
C GLU A 7 -13.28 38.46 -15.78
N SER A 8 -12.16 38.09 -15.15
CA SER A 8 -11.84 36.69 -14.84
C SER A 8 -10.78 36.52 -13.74
N HIS A 9 -10.67 37.46 -12.80
CA HIS A 9 -9.64 37.38 -11.74
C HIS A 9 -10.17 37.58 -10.31
N ASP A 10 -11.43 38.01 -10.15
CA ASP A 10 -11.99 38.29 -8.81
C ASP A 10 -12.72 37.08 -8.18
N GLU A 11 -13.12 36.07 -8.97
CA GLU A 11 -13.82 34.88 -8.44
C GLU A 11 -12.86 33.91 -7.72
N ASP A 12 -11.66 33.67 -8.25
CA ASP A 12 -10.67 32.74 -7.66
C ASP A 12 -10.17 33.22 -6.29
N ILE A 13 -9.92 34.53 -6.13
CA ILE A 13 -9.44 35.11 -4.86
C ILE A 13 -10.51 34.98 -3.77
N SER A 14 -11.79 34.97 -4.13
CA SER A 14 -12.91 34.84 -3.21
C SER A 14 -13.02 33.42 -2.65
N ASP A 15 -12.76 32.40 -3.47
CA ASP A 15 -12.89 30.99 -3.06
C ASP A 15 -11.71 30.52 -2.20
N ASP A 16 -10.48 30.90 -2.58
CA ASP A 16 -9.28 30.63 -1.78
C ASP A 16 -9.37 31.22 -0.37
N ASN A 17 -9.90 32.44 -0.25
CA ASN A 17 -10.11 33.08 1.05
C ASN A 17 -11.19 32.38 1.89
N LYS A 18 -12.24 31.82 1.26
CA LYS A 18 -13.25 31.03 1.97
C LYS A 18 -12.67 29.71 2.46
N GLN A 19 -11.93 29.00 1.61
CA GLN A 19 -11.29 27.74 1.95
C GLN A 19 -10.24 27.91 3.06
N LEU A 20 -9.42 28.96 2.98
CA LEU A 20 -8.44 29.31 4.02
C LEU A 20 -9.12 29.53 5.37
N ARG A 21 -10.22 30.30 5.39
CA ARG A 21 -11.00 30.54 6.62
C ARG A 21 -11.60 29.25 7.17
N GLN A 22 -12.09 28.36 6.31
CA GLN A 22 -12.65 27.09 6.71
C GLN A 22 -11.61 26.18 7.36
N ILE A 23 -10.47 25.97 6.70
CA ILE A 23 -9.37 25.14 7.23
C ILE A 23 -8.83 25.73 8.53
N THR A 24 -8.71 27.07 8.61
CA THR A 24 -8.27 27.74 9.84
C THR A 24 -9.21 27.46 11.01
N LYS A 25 -10.54 27.51 10.80
CA LYS A 25 -11.54 27.17 11.83
C LYS A 25 -11.39 25.73 12.30
N GLU A 26 -11.18 24.79 11.37
CA GLU A 26 -10.97 23.38 11.69
C GLU A 26 -9.70 23.16 12.51
N LEU A 27 -8.60 23.84 12.17
CA LEU A 27 -7.35 23.77 12.93
C LEU A 27 -7.46 24.37 14.32
N VAL A 28 -8.16 25.50 14.49
CA VAL A 28 -8.39 26.09 15.82
C VAL A 28 -9.18 25.11 16.70
N ARG A 29 -10.19 24.43 16.12
CA ARG A 29 -10.92 23.39 16.84
C ARG A 29 -10.01 22.21 17.22
N LEU A 30 -9.19 21.72 16.28
CA LEU A 30 -8.25 20.64 16.52
C LEU A 30 -7.24 20.98 17.62
N PHE A 31 -6.74 22.22 17.67
CA PHE A 31 -5.85 22.68 18.74
C PHE A 31 -6.55 22.67 20.10
N GLY A 32 -7.84 22.98 20.15
CA GLY A 32 -8.66 22.81 21.36
C GLY A 32 -8.79 21.34 21.77
N GLU A 33 -9.02 20.44 20.82
CA GLU A 33 -9.08 19.00 21.07
C GLU A 33 -7.74 18.46 21.59
N TRP A 34 -6.61 18.94 21.07
CA TRP A 34 -5.28 18.61 21.59
C TRP A 34 -5.04 19.12 23.00
N GLN A 35 -5.51 20.31 23.35
CA GLN A 35 -5.41 20.82 24.72
C GLN A 35 -6.15 19.92 25.71
N LEU A 36 -7.30 19.38 25.31
CA LEU A 36 -8.08 18.47 26.14
C LEU A 36 -7.39 17.09 26.27
N ASN A 37 -6.85 16.57 25.17
CA ASN A 37 -6.29 15.22 25.12
C ASN A 37 -4.88 15.13 25.73
N PHE A 38 -4.01 16.09 25.41
CA PHE A 38 -2.61 16.10 25.83
C PHE A 38 -2.36 16.84 27.15
N GLY A 39 -3.40 17.50 27.68
CA GLY A 39 -3.37 18.23 28.95
C GLY A 39 -2.17 19.18 29.04
N ASN A 40 -1.32 18.97 30.05
CA ASN A 40 -0.18 19.84 30.33
C ASN A 40 0.89 19.89 29.22
N LYS A 41 0.89 18.93 28.28
CA LYS A 41 1.85 18.92 27.15
C LYS A 41 1.51 19.98 26.10
N VAL A 42 0.27 20.47 26.05
CA VAL A 42 -0.19 21.46 25.07
C VAL A 42 -0.72 22.68 25.81
N LYS A 43 0.07 23.76 25.87
CA LYS A 43 -0.41 25.03 26.44
C LYS A 43 -1.11 25.84 25.36
N ALA A 44 -2.16 26.56 25.74
CA ALA A 44 -2.91 27.41 24.79
C ALA A 44 -2.03 28.44 24.06
N ARG A 45 -0.96 28.90 24.70
CA ARG A 45 0.02 29.82 24.11
C ARG A 45 0.83 29.22 22.96
N ASP A 46 0.98 27.90 22.91
CA ASP A 46 1.84 27.20 21.93
C ASP A 46 1.10 26.95 20.60
N TYR A 47 -0.23 27.15 20.60
CA TYR A 47 -1.14 26.93 19.47
C TYR A 47 -2.10 28.12 19.23
N PRO A 48 -1.57 29.33 18.96
CA PRO A 48 -2.39 30.50 18.72
C PRO A 48 -3.03 30.47 17.31
N ILE A 49 -4.02 31.34 17.09
CA ILE A 49 -4.75 31.45 15.80
C ILE A 49 -3.79 31.69 14.62
N GLN A 50 -2.71 32.45 14.83
CA GLN A 50 -1.69 32.72 13.82
C GLN A 50 -1.00 31.43 13.33
N LYS A 51 -0.80 30.47 14.23
CA LYS A 51 -0.26 29.15 13.88
C LYS A 51 -1.27 28.35 13.05
N ALA A 52 -2.55 28.43 13.38
CA ALA A 52 -3.62 27.82 12.59
C ALA A 52 -3.69 28.40 11.17
N ILE A 53 -3.54 29.72 11.01
CA ILE A 53 -3.48 30.37 9.68
C ILE A 53 -2.25 29.88 8.88
N LEU A 54 -1.08 29.80 9.53
CA LEU A 54 0.14 29.30 8.89
C LEU A 54 -0.04 27.85 8.42
N TRP A 55 -0.59 27.01 9.28
CA TRP A 55 -0.86 25.61 8.96
C TRP A 55 -1.91 25.47 7.87
N ALA A 56 -2.95 26.30 7.86
CA ALA A 56 -3.97 26.30 6.81
C ALA A 56 -3.37 26.60 5.44
N LYS A 57 -2.45 27.57 5.34
CA LYS A 57 -1.70 27.85 4.09
C LYS A 57 -0.89 26.65 3.62
N VAL A 58 -0.23 25.95 4.56
CA VAL A 58 0.55 24.75 4.23
C VAL A 58 -0.36 23.62 3.74
N ILE A 59 -1.52 23.42 4.38
CA ILE A 59 -2.50 22.40 3.96
C ILE A 59 -3.09 22.75 2.59
N MET A 60 -3.43 24.01 2.34
CA MET A 60 -3.90 24.46 1.02
C MET A 60 -2.84 24.26 -0.07
N HIS A 61 -1.56 24.44 0.25
CA HIS A 61 -0.47 24.20 -0.69
C HIS A 61 -0.24 22.71 -0.97
N LEU A 62 -0.40 21.86 0.04
CA LEU A 62 -0.19 20.41 -0.07
C LEU A 62 -1.41 19.66 -0.63
N GLN A 63 -2.60 20.28 -0.61
CA GLN A 63 -3.86 19.77 -1.16
C GLN A 63 -4.13 18.29 -0.81
N PRO A 64 -4.15 17.91 0.49
CA PRO A 64 -4.45 16.54 0.87
C PRO A 64 -5.88 16.17 0.48
N THR A 65 -6.13 14.90 0.20
CA THR A 65 -7.50 14.41 -0.03
C THR A 65 -8.34 14.53 1.24
N SER A 66 -9.67 14.57 1.10
CA SER A 66 -10.58 14.65 2.25
C SER A 66 -10.35 13.50 3.24
N GLU A 67 -10.07 12.30 2.73
CA GLU A 67 -9.75 11.12 3.52
C GLU A 67 -8.43 11.28 4.29
N GLN A 68 -7.36 11.71 3.62
CA GLN A 68 -6.07 11.98 4.27
C GLN A 68 -6.21 13.02 5.38
N TRP A 69 -6.96 14.09 5.13
CA TRP A 69 -7.22 15.12 6.14
C TRP A 69 -8.01 14.59 7.35
N GLN A 70 -9.01 13.75 7.14
CA GLN A 70 -9.76 13.12 8.23
C GLN A 70 -8.90 12.15 9.04
N GLN A 71 -8.12 11.31 8.37
CA GLN A 71 -7.25 10.33 9.01
C GLN A 71 -6.14 11.00 9.83
N ALA A 72 -5.47 12.02 9.27
CA ALA A 72 -4.46 12.82 9.97
C ALA A 72 -5.01 13.39 11.29
N ARG A 73 -6.21 14.00 11.25
CA ARG A 73 -6.86 14.55 12.44
C ARG A 73 -7.17 13.49 13.48
N GLN A 74 -7.81 12.40 13.08
CA GLN A 74 -8.16 11.32 14.02
C GLN A 74 -6.92 10.73 14.68
N ARG A 75 -5.87 10.45 13.90
CA ARG A 75 -4.63 9.87 14.41
C ARG A 75 -3.84 10.79 15.31
N SER A 76 -3.85 12.10 15.03
CA SER A 76 -3.16 13.08 15.87
C SER A 76 -3.62 13.10 17.33
N ILE A 77 -4.81 12.58 17.63
CA ILE A 77 -5.34 12.46 18.99
C ILE A 77 -4.75 11.23 19.72
N PHE A 78 -4.38 10.19 19.00
CA PHE A 78 -3.85 8.95 19.58
C PHE A 78 -2.33 8.93 19.74
N GLU A 79 -1.63 9.92 19.17
CA GLU A 79 -0.19 10.06 19.33
C GLU A 79 0.21 10.35 20.79
N GLU A 80 1.48 10.11 21.12
CA GLU A 80 2.01 10.44 22.46
C GLU A 80 2.25 11.96 22.62
N TRP A 81 2.52 12.64 21.50
CA TRP A 81 2.81 14.05 21.40
C TRP A 81 2.06 14.70 20.23
N PRO A 82 1.60 15.95 20.38
CA PRO A 82 0.96 16.67 19.30
C PRO A 82 1.95 16.93 18.15
N PRO A 83 1.50 16.94 16.89
CA PRO A 83 2.31 17.33 15.76
C PRO A 83 2.93 18.73 15.92
N SER A 84 4.19 18.87 15.50
CA SER A 84 4.94 20.12 15.59
C SER A 84 4.65 21.05 14.40
N SER A 85 4.32 20.47 13.25
CA SER A 85 4.03 21.16 12.00
C SER A 85 2.81 20.57 11.27
N ALA A 86 2.25 21.33 10.33
CA ALA A 86 1.17 20.85 9.46
C ALA A 86 1.62 19.67 8.58
N ARG A 87 2.90 19.59 8.22
CA ARG A 87 3.46 18.46 7.46
C ARG A 87 3.47 17.20 8.31
N ASP A 88 3.90 17.30 9.57
CA ASP A 88 3.91 16.17 10.49
C ASP A 88 2.48 15.66 10.73
N LEU A 89 1.51 16.57 10.87
CA LEU A 89 0.10 16.22 10.99
C LEU A 89 -0.37 15.41 9.78
N LEU A 90 -0.06 15.88 8.56
CA LEU A 90 -0.46 15.17 7.33
C LEU A 90 0.27 13.85 7.16
N ALA A 91 1.53 13.75 7.60
CA ALA A 91 2.28 12.49 7.58
C ALA A 91 1.62 11.40 8.43
N LEU A 92 0.85 11.76 9.47
CA LEU A 92 0.08 10.79 10.26
C LEU A 92 -1.00 10.08 9.45
N ALA A 93 -1.50 10.68 8.36
CA ALA A 93 -2.45 10.02 7.47
C ALA A 93 -1.84 8.82 6.74
N ASP A 94 -0.54 8.86 6.43
CA ASP A 94 0.12 7.84 5.62
C ASP A 94 0.46 6.56 6.39
N VAL A 95 0.47 6.61 7.74
CA VAL A 95 0.98 5.49 8.58
C VAL A 95 -0.05 4.36 8.71
N GLY A 96 -1.15 4.40 7.94
CA GLY A 96 -2.34 3.57 8.20
C GLY A 96 -2.66 2.49 7.19
N LYS A 97 -2.18 2.66 5.96
CA LYS A 97 -2.40 1.69 4.90
C LYS A 97 -1.25 1.79 3.90
N GLN A 98 -0.12 1.19 4.24
CA GLN A 98 0.56 0.43 3.19
C GLN A 98 -0.34 -0.79 2.90
N ASP A 99 -1.48 -0.56 2.21
CA ASP A 99 -2.30 -1.63 1.62
C ASP A 99 -1.42 -2.48 0.67
N TYR A 100 -0.28 -1.92 0.25
CA TYR A 100 0.71 -2.53 -0.61
C TYR A 100 2.07 -2.61 0.08
N PRO A 101 2.78 -3.75 -0.05
CA PRO A 101 4.16 -3.87 0.41
C PRO A 101 5.06 -2.79 -0.20
N ASP A 102 6.17 -2.48 0.47
CA ASP A 102 7.23 -1.66 -0.13
C ASP A 102 7.71 -2.26 -1.47
N SER A 103 7.83 -1.43 -2.50
CA SER A 103 8.11 -1.90 -3.87
C SER A 103 9.45 -2.63 -3.98
N ARG A 104 10.48 -2.19 -3.25
CA ARG A 104 11.81 -2.81 -3.32
C ARG A 104 11.83 -4.14 -2.59
N LYS A 105 11.22 -4.18 -1.40
CA LYS A 105 11.03 -5.44 -0.67
C LYS A 105 10.17 -6.42 -1.47
N ALA A 106 9.09 -5.96 -2.08
CA ALA A 106 8.22 -6.77 -2.94
C ALA A 106 8.95 -7.36 -4.14
N TYR A 107 9.82 -6.60 -4.79
CA TYR A 107 10.66 -7.09 -5.89
C TYR A 107 11.61 -8.19 -5.42
N MET A 108 12.33 -7.97 -4.31
CA MET A 108 13.25 -8.96 -3.75
C MET A 108 12.53 -10.26 -3.37
N ASP A 109 11.35 -10.15 -2.74
CA ASP A 109 10.52 -11.31 -2.40
C ASP A 109 10.02 -12.03 -3.66
N ALA A 110 9.58 -11.28 -4.68
CA ALA A 110 9.10 -11.82 -5.95
C ALA A 110 10.20 -12.52 -6.77
N ALA A 111 11.43 -11.99 -6.78
CA ALA A 111 12.59 -12.65 -7.40
C ALA A 111 12.92 -13.99 -6.71
N GLN A 112 12.64 -14.10 -5.41
CA GLN A 112 12.72 -15.36 -4.64
C GLN A 112 11.44 -16.22 -4.75
N GLN A 113 10.51 -15.87 -5.63
CA GLN A 113 9.21 -16.54 -5.80
C GLN A 113 8.33 -16.57 -4.53
N LYS A 114 8.51 -15.59 -3.64
CA LYS A 114 7.70 -15.40 -2.43
C LYS A 114 6.71 -14.27 -2.67
N TYR A 115 5.42 -14.62 -2.68
CA TYR A 115 4.36 -13.65 -2.96
C TYR A 115 3.51 -13.42 -1.71
N ALA A 116 3.79 -12.34 -0.99
CA ALA A 116 3.04 -11.97 0.23
C ALA A 116 1.69 -11.30 -0.07
N HIS A 117 1.52 -10.73 -1.26
CA HIS A 117 0.32 -9.98 -1.65
C HIS A 117 -0.05 -10.24 -3.12
N ALA A 118 -1.34 -10.16 -3.45
CA ALA A 118 -1.84 -10.46 -4.79
C ALA A 118 -1.31 -9.48 -5.86
N VAL A 119 -1.12 -8.22 -5.48
CA VAL A 119 -0.46 -7.21 -6.35
C VAL A 119 0.96 -7.62 -6.70
N VAL A 120 1.74 -8.13 -5.74
CA VAL A 120 3.14 -8.55 -5.98
C VAL A 120 3.18 -9.71 -6.99
N TYR A 121 2.26 -10.67 -6.86
CA TYR A 121 2.14 -11.78 -7.79
C TYR A 121 1.75 -11.32 -9.20
N GLU A 122 0.76 -10.44 -9.31
CA GLU A 122 0.31 -9.93 -10.61
C GLU A 122 1.38 -9.05 -11.28
N THR A 123 2.12 -8.25 -10.51
CA THR A 123 3.27 -7.49 -11.01
C THR A 123 4.35 -8.44 -11.54
N ALA A 124 4.72 -9.47 -10.79
CA ALA A 124 5.71 -10.47 -11.22
C ALA A 124 5.29 -11.20 -12.50
N LYS A 125 4.00 -11.53 -12.61
CA LYS A 125 3.43 -12.14 -13.81
C LYS A 125 3.50 -11.23 -15.04
N ARG A 126 3.29 -9.91 -14.87
CA ARG A 126 3.35 -8.93 -15.96
C ARG A 126 4.77 -8.56 -16.37
N VAL A 127 5.72 -8.58 -15.43
CA VAL A 127 7.15 -8.40 -15.72
C VAL A 127 7.70 -9.63 -16.43
N GLY A 128 7.32 -10.84 -15.97
CA GLY A 128 7.84 -12.11 -16.46
C GLY A 128 8.63 -12.83 -15.37
N PHE A 129 8.15 -14.01 -14.95
CA PHE A 129 8.81 -14.78 -13.89
C PHE A 129 10.22 -15.24 -14.27
N GLU A 130 10.43 -15.52 -15.56
CA GLU A 130 11.72 -15.97 -16.09
C GLU A 130 12.70 -14.80 -16.18
N ASP A 131 12.23 -13.65 -16.67
CA ASP A 131 13.04 -12.43 -16.79
C ASP A 131 13.53 -11.96 -15.41
N MET A 132 12.65 -11.98 -14.39
CA MET A 132 13.03 -11.67 -13.01
C MET A 132 14.05 -12.65 -12.38
N LYS A 133 14.21 -13.85 -12.95
CA LYS A 133 15.14 -14.86 -12.47
C LYS A 133 16.47 -14.86 -13.23
N CYS A 134 16.43 -14.55 -14.52
CA CYS A 134 17.54 -14.71 -15.45
C CYS A 134 18.24 -13.40 -15.80
N GLU A 135 17.55 -12.26 -15.76
CA GLU A 135 18.11 -10.96 -16.13
C GLU A 135 18.66 -10.19 -14.92
N GLU A 136 19.46 -9.16 -15.21
CA GLU A 136 20.05 -8.29 -14.20
C GLU A 136 18.99 -7.35 -13.56
N GLU A 137 19.22 -7.00 -12.29
CA GLU A 137 18.34 -6.09 -11.53
C GLU A 137 18.18 -4.73 -12.23
N ASP A 138 19.25 -4.23 -12.87
CA ASP A 138 19.24 -2.94 -13.57
C ASP A 138 18.26 -2.88 -14.75
N VAL A 139 17.89 -4.04 -15.32
CA VAL A 139 16.91 -4.14 -16.42
C VAL A 139 15.51 -4.41 -15.88
N THR A 140 15.38 -5.33 -14.93
CA THR A 140 14.09 -5.83 -14.45
C THR A 140 13.44 -4.92 -13.40
N TYR A 141 14.23 -4.24 -12.56
CA TYR A 141 13.72 -3.39 -11.48
C TYR A 141 13.02 -2.11 -11.98
N PRO A 142 13.54 -1.37 -12.99
CA PRO A 142 12.81 -0.23 -13.56
C PRO A 142 11.46 -0.63 -14.16
N CYS A 143 11.41 -1.77 -14.86
CA CYS A 143 10.18 -2.34 -15.42
C CYS A 143 9.19 -2.72 -14.30
N TRP A 144 9.69 -3.40 -13.27
CA TRP A 144 8.92 -3.72 -12.07
C TRP A 144 8.32 -2.48 -11.44
N GLN A 145 9.10 -1.42 -11.22
CA GLN A 145 8.64 -0.21 -10.54
C GLN A 145 7.46 0.46 -11.27
N GLN A 146 7.52 0.52 -12.60
CA GLN A 146 6.43 1.05 -13.42
C GLN A 146 5.17 0.19 -13.33
N ILE A 147 5.32 -1.13 -13.45
CA ILE A 147 4.19 -2.07 -13.41
C ILE A 147 3.59 -2.13 -12.02
N TYR A 148 4.40 -2.14 -10.97
CA TYR A 148 3.97 -2.21 -9.57
C TYR A 148 3.05 -1.05 -9.20
N GLN A 149 3.44 0.18 -9.58
CA GLN A 149 2.60 1.37 -9.37
C GLN A 149 1.25 1.24 -10.09
N LYS A 150 1.24 0.76 -11.34
CA LYS A 150 0.02 0.57 -12.11
C LYS A 150 -0.90 -0.50 -11.51
N VAL A 151 -0.34 -1.62 -11.08
CA VAL A 151 -1.12 -2.71 -10.45
C VAL A 151 -1.68 -2.27 -9.09
N CYS A 152 -0.94 -1.50 -8.29
CA CYS A 152 -1.45 -0.91 -7.06
C CYS A 152 -2.65 0.02 -7.32
N GLN A 153 -2.58 0.84 -8.38
CA GLN A 153 -3.69 1.71 -8.80
C GLN A 153 -4.91 0.90 -9.27
N GLU A 154 -4.70 -0.13 -10.09
CA GLU A 154 -5.78 -1.01 -10.55
C GLU A 154 -6.47 -1.71 -9.37
N HIS A 155 -5.70 -2.24 -8.42
CA HIS A 155 -6.23 -2.86 -7.21
C HIS A 155 -7.01 -1.85 -6.35
N HIS A 156 -6.48 -0.64 -6.19
CA HIS A 156 -7.16 0.43 -5.47
C HIS A 156 -8.48 0.83 -6.13
N ASN A 157 -8.56 0.80 -7.46
CA ASN A 157 -9.77 1.04 -8.24
C ASN A 157 -10.77 -0.14 -8.22
N GLY A 158 -10.50 -1.20 -7.45
CA GLY A 158 -11.40 -2.34 -7.26
C GLY A 158 -11.08 -3.57 -8.12
N ALA A 159 -9.94 -3.59 -8.83
CA ALA A 159 -9.51 -4.80 -9.53
C ALA A 159 -9.19 -5.90 -8.52
N THR A 160 -9.75 -7.11 -8.74
CA THR A 160 -9.50 -8.26 -7.86
C THR A 160 -8.37 -9.10 -8.42
N PHE A 161 -7.28 -9.21 -7.66
CA PHE A 161 -6.17 -10.11 -7.97
C PHE A 161 -6.21 -11.34 -7.07
N VAL A 162 -5.96 -12.52 -7.63
CA VAL A 162 -6.04 -13.80 -6.90
C VAL A 162 -4.67 -14.43 -6.82
N LEU A 163 -4.20 -14.70 -5.60
CA LEU A 163 -3.03 -15.54 -5.38
C LEU A 163 -3.41 -17.01 -5.65
N PRO A 164 -2.65 -17.74 -6.50
CA PRO A 164 -2.88 -19.15 -6.69
C PRO A 164 -2.72 -19.88 -5.35
N LYS A 165 -3.77 -20.59 -4.90
CA LYS A 165 -3.63 -21.55 -3.81
C LYS A 165 -2.94 -22.78 -4.37
N SER A 166 -1.84 -23.20 -3.76
CA SER A 166 -1.21 -24.48 -4.07
C SER A 166 -2.22 -25.60 -3.85
N GLN A 167 -2.71 -26.20 -4.94
CA GLN A 167 -3.46 -27.44 -4.85
C GLN A 167 -2.45 -28.53 -4.56
N GLN A 168 -2.34 -28.93 -3.29
CA GLN A 168 -1.71 -30.21 -2.98
C GLN A 168 -2.57 -31.29 -3.61
N ILE A 169 -2.03 -31.98 -4.62
CA ILE A 169 -2.64 -33.21 -5.11
C ILE A 169 -2.56 -34.19 -3.94
N ALA A 170 -3.70 -34.52 -3.35
CA ALA A 170 -3.77 -35.59 -2.37
C ALA A 170 -3.29 -36.86 -3.07
N TYR A 171 -2.12 -37.36 -2.65
CA TYR A 171 -1.60 -38.62 -3.16
C TYR A 171 -2.41 -39.75 -2.51
N GLU A 172 -3.55 -40.07 -3.10
CA GLU A 172 -4.26 -41.30 -2.74
C GLU A 172 -3.46 -42.47 -3.31
N HIS A 173 -2.80 -43.24 -2.43
CA HIS A 173 -2.20 -44.51 -2.80
C HIS A 173 -3.29 -45.42 -3.38
N THR A 174 -3.46 -45.40 -4.70
CA THR A 174 -4.27 -46.40 -5.38
C THR A 174 -3.41 -47.65 -5.48
N PRO A 175 -3.73 -48.75 -4.77
CA PRO A 175 -2.97 -49.98 -4.91
C PRO A 175 -3.03 -50.41 -6.38
N MET A 176 -1.87 -50.80 -6.91
CA MET A 176 -1.74 -51.24 -8.29
C MET A 176 -2.70 -52.41 -8.54
N SER A 177 -3.53 -52.31 -9.58
CA SER A 177 -4.47 -53.38 -9.92
C SER A 177 -3.71 -54.66 -10.28
N ASN A 178 -4.12 -55.80 -9.70
CA ASN A 178 -3.48 -57.12 -9.87
C ASN A 178 -3.40 -57.59 -11.34
N ASN A 179 -4.12 -56.94 -12.26
CA ASN A 179 -4.09 -57.25 -13.69
C ASN A 179 -3.08 -56.39 -14.48
N SER A 180 -2.30 -55.55 -13.80
CA SER A 180 -1.23 -54.78 -14.43
C SER A 180 -0.05 -55.71 -14.74
N PRO A 181 0.49 -55.72 -15.96
CA PRO A 181 1.72 -56.46 -16.27
C PRO A 181 2.90 -55.98 -15.41
N MET A 182 2.82 -54.75 -14.88
CA MET A 182 3.82 -54.19 -13.98
C MET A 182 3.79 -54.80 -12.57
N ALA A 183 2.64 -55.35 -12.13
CA ALA A 183 2.54 -56.09 -10.86
C ALA A 183 3.33 -57.41 -10.93
N ALA A 184 3.23 -58.12 -12.06
CA ALA A 184 4.02 -59.33 -12.30
C ALA A 184 5.53 -59.04 -12.35
N THR A 185 5.93 -57.90 -12.92
CA THR A 185 7.34 -57.48 -12.96
C THR A 185 7.87 -57.15 -11.56
N VAL A 186 7.08 -56.49 -10.72
CA VAL A 186 7.46 -56.17 -9.33
C VAL A 186 7.56 -57.45 -8.48
N ASP A 187 6.62 -58.39 -8.63
CA ASP A 187 6.68 -59.69 -7.93
C ASP A 187 7.86 -60.54 -8.37
N THR A 188 8.24 -60.48 -9.65
CA THR A 188 9.42 -61.19 -10.17
C THR A 188 10.69 -60.56 -9.60
N PHE A 189 10.78 -59.22 -9.57
CA PHE A 189 11.90 -58.50 -8.97
C PHE A 189 12.07 -58.81 -7.47
N LEU A 190 10.99 -58.81 -6.70
CA LEU A 190 11.02 -59.12 -5.27
C LEU A 190 11.38 -60.59 -5.00
N ARG A 191 11.02 -61.52 -5.90
CA ARG A 191 11.41 -62.93 -5.80
C ARG A 191 12.90 -63.15 -6.09
N ASP A 192 13.40 -62.48 -7.12
CA ASP A 192 14.79 -62.62 -7.58
C ASP A 192 15.78 -61.96 -6.61
N PHE A 193 15.39 -60.85 -5.96
CA PHE A 193 16.24 -60.14 -5.00
C PHE A 193 15.93 -60.44 -3.53
N GLY A 194 14.76 -60.99 -3.21
CA GLY A 194 14.30 -61.25 -1.85
C GLY A 194 14.56 -62.67 -1.34
N SER A 195 15.11 -63.57 -2.17
CA SER A 195 15.48 -64.91 -1.72
C SER A 195 16.81 -64.82 -0.94
N PRO A 196 16.83 -65.06 0.38
CA PRO A 196 18.09 -65.12 1.12
C PRO A 196 18.82 -66.38 0.66
N THR A 197 19.97 -66.20 0.02
CA THR A 197 20.95 -67.28 -0.14
C THR A 197 21.31 -67.81 1.24
N MET A 198 20.87 -69.03 1.56
CA MET A 198 21.52 -69.89 2.55
C MET A 198 22.93 -70.24 2.09
#